data_AF-A0A6V7JPR5-F1
#
_entry.id   AF-A0A6V7JPR5-F1
#
_cell.length_a   1.000
_cell.length_b   1.000
_cell.length_c   1.000
_cell.angle_alpha   90.00
_cell.angle_beta   90.00
_cell.angle_gamma   90.00
#
_symmetry.space_group_name_H-M   'P 1'
#
loop_
_entity.id
_entity.type
_entity.pdbx_description
1 polymer ?
#
loop_
_entity_poly.entity_id
_entity_poly.type
_entity_poly.pdbx_seq_one_letter_code
_entity_poly.pdbx_strand_id
1 'polypeptide(L)' 'SLQALEMSINEPTAKWVVPLSDGNHVVEFEHGTATGRRVVKIDGKTLVHREWMFRLVGDEVVMFGDTKFVIRVDPIP' A
#
# COMPACT_ATOMS: atom_id res chain seq x y z
N SER A 1 19.98 -8.04 -11.36
CA SER A 1 19.94 -8.10 -12.84
C SER A 1 19.04 -6.99 -13.34
N LEU A 2 19.04 -6.66 -14.64
CA LEU A 2 18.07 -5.72 -15.22
C LEU A 2 16.61 -6.10 -14.88
N GLN A 3 16.35 -7.39 -14.64
CA GLN A 3 15.07 -7.92 -14.14
C GLN A 3 14.67 -7.44 -12.72
N ALA A 4 15.62 -7.02 -11.88
CA ALA A 4 15.34 -6.46 -10.55
C ALA A 4 15.02 -4.95 -10.60
N LEU A 5 15.45 -4.27 -11.68
CA LEU A 5 15.12 -2.86 -11.95
C LEU A 5 13.79 -2.74 -12.71
N GLU A 6 13.40 -3.80 -13.42
CA GLU A 6 12.07 -4.04 -14.00
C GLU A 6 11.11 -4.77 -13.05
N MET A 7 11.46 -4.96 -11.77
CA MET A 7 10.43 -5.21 -10.74
C MET A 7 9.58 -3.95 -10.71
N SER A 8 8.45 -4.06 -11.39
CA SER A 8 7.99 -3.02 -12.30
C SER A 8 7.65 -1.72 -11.56
N ILE A 9 7.81 -0.59 -12.26
CA ILE A 9 7.28 0.72 -11.87
C ILE A 9 5.77 0.66 -11.49
N ASN A 10 5.09 -0.46 -11.83
CA ASN A 10 3.68 -0.73 -11.58
C ASN A 10 3.38 -1.86 -10.56
N GLU A 11 4.38 -2.50 -9.93
CA GLU A 11 4.13 -3.55 -8.94
C GLU A 11 4.07 -2.93 -7.54
N PRO A 12 3.00 -3.19 -6.75
CA PRO A 12 2.91 -2.65 -5.42
C PRO A 12 3.97 -3.25 -4.50
N THR A 13 4.47 -2.44 -3.56
CA THR A 13 5.41 -2.87 -2.52
C THR A 13 4.85 -4.03 -1.68
N ALA A 14 3.54 -4.04 -1.48
CA ALA A 14 2.84 -5.13 -0.84
C ALA A 14 1.44 -5.33 -1.42
N LYS A 15 0.99 -6.59 -1.45
CA LYS A 15 -0.30 -7.00 -1.97
C LYS A 15 -0.91 -8.08 -1.10
N TRP A 16 -2.18 -7.94 -0.76
CA TRP A 16 -2.93 -8.91 0.04
C TRP A 16 -4.29 -9.21 -0.61
N VAL A 17 -4.76 -10.43 -0.44
CA VAL A 17 -6.16 -10.80 -0.71
C VAL A 17 -6.85 -10.97 0.63
N VAL A 18 -7.85 -10.14 0.88
CA VAL A 18 -8.57 -10.08 2.16
C VAL A 18 -10.02 -10.51 1.95
N PRO A 19 -10.47 -11.62 2.57
CA PRO A 19 -11.88 -12.00 2.54
C PRO A 19 -12.69 -11.11 3.50
N LEU A 20 -13.72 -10.46 2.96
CA LEU A 20 -14.75 -9.70 3.69
C LEU A 20 -16.13 -10.32 3.47
N SER A 21 -17.17 -9.73 4.09
CA SER A 21 -18.54 -10.20 3.98
C SER A 21 -19.12 -10.17 2.55
N ASP A 22 -18.62 -9.26 1.71
CA ASP A 22 -19.03 -9.03 0.33
C ASP A 22 -18.13 -9.71 -0.71
N GLY A 23 -17.04 -10.35 -0.27
CA GLY A 23 -16.16 -11.13 -1.14
C GLY A 23 -14.68 -10.95 -0.83
N ASN A 24 -13.84 -11.45 -1.74
CA ASN A 24 -12.40 -11.27 -1.66
C ASN A 24 -12.01 -9.94 -2.30
N HIS A 25 -11.28 -9.11 -1.55
CA HIS A 25 -10.77 -7.83 -2.01
C HIS A 25 -9.26 -7.86 -2.13
N VAL A 26 -8.74 -7.18 -3.15
CA VAL A 26 -7.31 -7.05 -3.38
C VAL A 26 -6.85 -5.71 -2.83
N VAL A 27 -6.03 -5.75 -1.77
CA VAL A 27 -5.42 -4.56 -1.15
C VAL A 27 -3.99 -4.43 -1.65
N GLU A 28 -3.64 -3.27 -2.19
CA GLU A 28 -2.31 -2.96 -2.71
C GLU A 28 -1.75 -1.72 -2.01
N PHE A 29 -0.47 -1.78 -1.66
CA PHE A 29 0.26 -0.69 -1.03
C PHE A 29 1.56 -0.40 -1.78
N GLU A 30 1.74 0.85 -2.21
CA GLU A 30 3.00 1.35 -2.76
C GLU A 30 3.68 2.23 -1.70
N HIS A 31 4.97 1.98 -1.43
CA HIS A 31 5.77 2.79 -0.53
C HIS A 31 7.07 3.26 -1.18
N GLY A 32 7.16 4.56 -1.45
CA GLY A 32 8.38 5.20 -1.94
C GLY A 32 9.33 5.47 -0.78
N THR A 33 10.39 4.68 -0.66
CA THR A 33 11.37 4.80 0.44
C THR A 33 12.24 6.06 0.35
N ALA A 34 12.36 6.68 -0.82
CA ALA A 34 13.09 7.94 -1.00
C ALA A 34 12.26 9.20 -0.72
N THR A 35 10.95 9.15 -0.99
CA THR A 35 10.05 10.33 -0.90
C THR A 35 9.03 10.23 0.23
N GLY A 36 8.93 9.08 0.88
CA GLY A 36 7.83 8.74 1.78
C GLY A 36 6.48 8.61 1.06
N ARG A 37 6.45 8.51 -0.28
CA ARG A 37 5.21 8.33 -1.06
C ARG A 37 4.45 7.10 -0.55
N ARG A 38 3.14 7.23 -0.42
CA ARG A 38 2.24 6.14 -0.04
C ARG A 38 1.02 6.13 -0.95
N VAL A 39 0.71 4.99 -1.55
CA VAL A 39 -0.54 4.78 -2.28
C VAL A 39 -1.20 3.51 -1.77
N VAL A 40 -2.48 3.60 -1.43
CA VAL A 40 -3.30 2.44 -1.06
C VAL A 40 -4.40 2.29 -2.09
N LYS A 41 -4.51 1.10 -2.69
CA LYS A 41 -5.61 0.73 -3.59
C LYS A 41 -6.36 -0.46 -3.02
N ILE A 42 -7.67 -0.48 -3.19
CA ILE A 42 -8.51 -1.65 -2.96
C ILE A 42 -9.29 -1.90 -4.24
N ASP A 43 -9.17 -3.11 -4.79
CA ASP A 43 -9.74 -3.52 -6.09
C ASP A 43 -9.38 -2.55 -7.23
N GLY A 44 -8.13 -2.09 -7.23
CA GLY A 44 -7.62 -1.13 -8.22
C GLY A 44 -8.05 0.32 -7.99
N LYS A 45 -8.96 0.61 -7.05
CA LYS A 45 -9.39 1.97 -6.70
C LYS A 45 -8.46 2.56 -5.65
N THR A 46 -7.83 3.69 -5.98
CA THR A 46 -7.02 4.46 -5.03
C THR A 46 -7.88 5.07 -3.92
N LEU A 47 -7.56 4.75 -2.67
CA LEU A 47 -8.18 5.32 -1.47
C LEU A 47 -7.27 6.30 -0.76
N VAL A 48 -5.96 6.10 -0.85
CA VAL A 48 -4.94 7.00 -0.30
C VAL A 48 -3.89 7.27 -1.36
N HIS A 49 -3.53 8.54 -1.52
CA HIS A 49 -2.38 8.96 -2.33
C HIS A 49 -1.67 10.12 -1.62
N ARG A 50 -0.50 9.82 -1.07
CA ARG A 50 0.44 10.79 -0.48
C ARG A 50 1.66 10.84 -1.39
N GLU A 51 1.87 11.95 -2.07
CA GLU A 51 2.99 12.06 -3.01
C GLU A 51 4.34 12.23 -2.31
N TRP A 52 4.34 12.87 -1.14
CA TRP A 52 5.55 13.07 -0.34
C TRP A 52 5.22 13.06 1.15
N MET A 53 6.12 12.45 1.93
CA MET A 53 6.05 12.44 3.39
C MET A 53 7.46 12.53 3.98
N PHE A 54 7.62 13.33 5.04
CA PHE A 54 8.89 13.43 5.76
C PHE A 54 9.24 12.14 6.54
N ARG A 55 8.23 11.36 6.95
CA ARG A 55 8.40 10.14 7.74
C ARG A 55 8.11 8.91 6.89
N LEU A 56 8.98 7.90 6.98
CA LEU A 56 8.82 6.63 6.27
C LEU A 56 8.00 5.60 7.07
N VAL A 57 8.20 5.57 8.39
CA VAL A 57 7.54 4.63 9.31
C VAL A 57 6.24 5.18 9.90
N GLY A 58 5.36 4.27 10.32
CA GLY A 58 4.08 4.57 10.97
C GLY A 58 2.88 4.01 10.19
N ASP A 59 1.70 4.28 10.73
CA ASP A 59 0.44 3.69 10.28
C ASP A 59 -0.20 4.49 9.13
N GLU A 60 -0.75 3.79 8.14
CA GLU A 60 -1.71 4.32 7.18
C GLU A 60 -3.08 3.71 7.49
N VAL A 61 -4.04 4.55 7.88
CA VAL A 61 -5.40 4.12 8.24
C VAL A 61 -6.34 4.46 7.10
N VAL A 62 -7.09 3.48 6.62
CA VAL A 62 -8.04 3.65 5.50
C VAL A 62 -9.37 2.95 5.80
N MET A 63 -10.46 3.55 5.33
CA MET A 63 -11.81 2.98 5.40
C MET A 63 -12.20 2.42 4.03
N PHE A 64 -12.79 1.23 4.03
CA PHE A 64 -13.40 0.61 2.86
C PHE A 64 -14.79 0.10 3.25
N GLY A 65 -15.83 0.82 2.80
CA GLY A 65 -17.16 0.72 3.41
C GLY A 65 -17.09 1.00 4.91
N ASP A 66 -17.65 0.09 5.71
CA ASP A 66 -17.61 0.15 7.18
C ASP A 66 -16.39 -0.55 7.80
N THR A 67 -15.49 -1.11 6.97
CA THR A 67 -14.31 -1.83 7.43
C THR A 67 -13.09 -0.90 7.51
N LYS A 68 -12.41 -0.91 8.66
CA LYS A 68 -11.16 -0.17 8.87
C LYS A 68 -9.95 -1.05 8.61
N PHE A 69 -9.07 -0.61 7.74
CA PHE A 69 -7.75 -1.20 7.51
C PHE A 69 -6.66 -0.31 8.13
N VAL A 70 -5.63 -0.96 8.66
CA VAL A 70 -4.41 -0.30 9.15
C VAL A 70 -3.21 -1.00 8.53
N ILE A 71 -2.46 -0.26 7.72
CA ILE A 71 -1.20 -0.72 7.14
C ILE A 71 -0.07 -0.08 7.94
N ARG A 72 0.75 -0.90 8.59
CA ARG A 72 1.87 -0.42 9.40
C ARG A 72 3.19 -0.61 8.65
N VAL A 73 3.98 0.46 8.61
CA VAL A 73 5.36 0.43 8.12
C VAL A 73 6.30 0.54 9.32
N ASP A 74 6.97 -0.55 9.65
CA ASP A 74 7.96 -0.62 10.73
C ASP A 74 9.39 -0.67 10.17
N PRO A 75 10.37 -0.08 10.87
CA PRO A 75 11.77 -0.23 10.50
C PRO A 75 12.24 -1.67 10.80
N ILE A 76 13.09 -2.21 9.95
CA ILE A 76 13.79 -3.47 10.24
C ILE A 76 14.98 -3.14 11.17
N PRO A 77 15.15 -3.85 12.30
CA PRO A 77 16.29 -3.67 13.20
C PRO A 77 17.65 -3.92 12.56
#